data_AF-V5FFV8-F1
#
_entry.id   AF-V5FFV8-F1
#
_cell.length_a   1.000
_cell.length_b   1.000
_cell.length_c   1.000
_cell.angle_alpha   90.00
_cell.angle_beta   90.00
_cell.angle_gamma   90.00
#
_symmetry.space_group_name_H-M   'P 1'
#
loop_
_entity.id
_entity.type
_entity.pdbx_description
1 polymer ?
#
loop_
_entity_poly.entity_id
_entity_poly.type
_entity_poly.pdbx_seq_one_letter_code
_entity_poly.pdbx_strand_id
1 'polypeptide(L)'
;MEVSHLDWGNTQISANKLRQLAQNNGDYLPATQQTISTNDMEAVIKQAAWDSITLNRPDILQAAIRGYIEEYGVQKVQAKTNLKSRPSIYKALNPKTSPKFDTLVQLAHGAFTVKTDSEAHL
;
A
#
# COMPACT_ATOMS: atom_id res chain seq x y z
N MET A 1 26.58 -14.61 5.17
CA MET A 1 25.30 -14.13 4.63
C MET A 1 24.29 -14.22 5.77
N GLU A 2 23.90 -13.09 6.35
CA GLU A 2 22.89 -13.08 7.42
C GLU A 2 21.51 -13.33 6.82
N VAL A 3 20.84 -14.37 7.31
CA VAL A 3 19.48 -14.70 6.91
C VAL A 3 18.55 -13.98 7.88
N SER A 4 17.87 -12.93 7.39
CA SER A 4 16.85 -12.19 8.13
C SER A 4 15.73 -13.15 8.52
N HIS A 5 15.51 -13.34 9.82
CA HIS A 5 14.41 -14.14 10.35
C HIS A 5 13.39 -13.21 11.01
N LEU A 6 12.10 -13.48 10.79
CA LEU A 6 11.03 -12.85 11.54
C LEU A 6 10.90 -13.63 12.85
N ASP A 7 11.11 -12.95 13.98
CA ASP A 7 10.98 -13.54 15.30
C ASP A 7 9.52 -13.46 15.77
N TRP A 8 8.87 -14.62 15.86
CA TRP A 8 7.50 -14.78 16.35
C TRP A 8 7.47 -15.35 17.79
N GLY A 9 8.53 -15.14 18.58
CA GLY A 9 8.71 -15.72 19.91
C GLY A 9 9.36 -17.10 19.82
N ASN A 10 8.76 -18.14 20.41
CA ASN A 10 9.34 -19.49 20.44
C ASN A 10 9.33 -20.21 19.07
N THR A 11 8.85 -19.56 18.01
CA THR A 11 8.75 -20.16 16.68
C THR A 11 9.56 -19.34 15.70
N GLN A 12 10.72 -19.86 15.31
CA GLN A 12 11.51 -19.28 14.21
C GLN A 12 11.02 -19.87 12.89
N ILE A 13 10.32 -19.07 12.09
CA ILE A 13 9.98 -19.41 10.71
C ILE A 13 10.89 -18.61 9.80
N SER A 14 11.79 -19.30 9.10
CA SER A 14 12.61 -18.66 8.07
C SER A 14 11.74 -18.28 6.87
N ALA A 15 12.12 -17.21 6.15
CA ALA A 15 11.43 -16.79 4.93
C ALA A 15 11.32 -17.93 3.89
N ASN A 16 12.31 -18.81 3.83
CA ASN A 16 12.29 -19.97 2.95
C ASN A 16 11.25 -21.01 3.38
N LYS A 17 11.13 -21.27 4.69
CA LYS A 17 10.10 -22.16 5.23
C LYS A 17 8.70 -21.60 4.97
N LEU A 18 8.52 -20.29 5.11
CA LEU A 18 7.27 -19.60 4.82
C LEU A 18 6.90 -19.71 3.33
N ARG A 19 7.87 -19.51 2.41
CA ARG A 19 7.65 -19.71 0.97
C ARG A 19 7.27 -21.15 0.63
N GLN A 20 7.95 -22.14 1.21
CA GLN A 20 7.61 -23.55 1.00
C GLN A 20 6.18 -23.87 1.48
N LEU A 21 5.78 -23.34 2.63
CA LEU A 21 4.42 -23.53 3.14
C LEU A 21 3.37 -22.90 2.21
N ALA A 22 3.63 -21.69 1.69
CA ALA A 22 2.74 -21.04 0.73
C ALA A 22 2.64 -21.81 -0.60
N GLN A 23 3.76 -22.36 -1.09
CA GLN A 23 3.80 -23.19 -2.30
C GLN A 23 3.03 -24.49 -2.14
N ASN A 24 3.18 -25.15 -1.00
CA ASN A 24 2.49 -26.42 -0.71
C ASN A 24 0.98 -26.25 -0.54
N ASN A 25 0.51 -25.06 -0.13
CA ASN A 25 -0.90 -24.75 0.06
C ASN A 25 -1.56 -24.17 -1.21
N GLY A 26 -0.81 -23.95 -2.30
CA GLY A 26 -1.34 -23.46 -3.58
C GLY A 26 -1.49 -21.95 -3.73
N ASP A 27 -1.26 -21.17 -2.66
CA ASP A 27 -1.45 -19.71 -2.64
C ASP A 27 -0.20 -18.90 -3.04
N TYR A 28 0.85 -19.56 -3.55
CA TYR A 28 2.08 -18.89 -3.96
C TYR A 28 2.05 -18.50 -5.44
N LEU A 29 1.81 -17.21 -5.70
CA LEU A 29 2.08 -16.60 -7.00
C LEU A 29 3.44 -15.88 -6.97
N PRO A 30 4.39 -16.25 -7.85
CA PRO A 30 5.60 -15.47 -8.07
C PRO A 30 5.25 -14.02 -8.37
N ALA A 31 6.00 -13.06 -7.81
CA ALA A 31 5.77 -11.62 -8.05
C ALA A 31 5.76 -11.26 -9.56
N THR A 32 6.51 -12.00 -10.37
CA THR A 32 6.55 -11.85 -11.83
C THR A 32 5.30 -12.36 -12.56
N GLN A 33 4.48 -13.18 -11.90
CA GLN A 33 3.21 -13.72 -12.40
C GLN A 33 1.99 -12.98 -11.83
N GLN A 34 2.20 -12.09 -10.85
CA GLN A 34 1.18 -11.15 -10.41
C GLN A 34 1.00 -10.12 -11.51
N THR A 35 0.11 -10.41 -12.46
CA THR A 35 -0.34 -9.40 -13.41
C THR A 35 -1.12 -8.38 -12.59
N ILE A 36 -0.50 -7.22 -12.32
CA ILE A 36 -1.18 -6.14 -11.62
C ILE A 36 -2.26 -5.64 -12.57
N SER A 37 -3.49 -6.01 -12.29
CA SER A 37 -4.63 -5.39 -12.93
C SER A 37 -4.60 -3.92 -12.54
N THR A 38 -4.45 -3.03 -13.52
CA THR A 38 -4.53 -1.57 -13.27
C THR A 38 -5.90 -1.15 -12.75
N ASN A 39 -6.92 -2.01 -12.88
CA ASN A 39 -8.25 -1.83 -12.32
C ASN A 39 -8.33 -2.21 -10.84
N ASP A 40 -7.35 -2.98 -10.34
CA ASP A 40 -7.26 -3.36 -8.94
C ASP A 40 -6.32 -2.40 -8.18
N MET A 41 -6.95 -1.38 -7.59
CA MET A 41 -6.31 -0.43 -6.69
C MET A 41 -5.50 -1.12 -5.57
N GLU A 42 -5.95 -2.27 -5.07
CA GLU A 42 -5.25 -3.00 -4.00
C GLU A 42 -3.91 -3.53 -4.47
N ALA A 43 -3.90 -4.17 -5.65
CA ALA A 43 -2.69 -4.64 -6.28
C ALA A 43 -1.71 -3.49 -6.58
N VAL A 44 -2.21 -2.37 -7.11
CA VAL A 44 -1.36 -1.20 -7.46
C VAL A 44 -0.72 -0.58 -6.23
N ILE A 45 -1.48 -0.33 -5.15
CA ILE A 45 -0.93 0.27 -3.93
C ILE A 45 0.04 -0.69 -3.22
N LYS A 46 -0.24 -2.00 -3.20
CA LYS A 46 0.68 -3.01 -2.64
C LYS A 46 2.01 -3.02 -3.39
N GLN A 47 1.97 -3.01 -4.72
CA GLN A 47 3.19 -2.94 -5.51
C GLN A 47 3.94 -1.62 -5.29
N ALA A 48 3.24 -0.49 -5.31
CA ALA A 48 3.86 0.81 -5.10
C ALA A 48 4.50 0.93 -3.71
N ALA A 49 3.90 0.31 -2.68
CA ALA A 49 4.47 0.24 -1.35
C ALA A 49 5.75 -0.60 -1.34
N TRP A 50 5.72 -1.79 -1.98
CA TRP A 50 6.90 -2.65 -2.13
C TRP A 50 8.04 -1.94 -2.86
N ASP A 51 7.75 -1.32 -4.00
CA ASP A 51 8.73 -0.57 -4.79
C ASP A 51 9.29 0.62 -4.01
N SER A 52 8.45 1.31 -3.22
CA SER A 52 8.90 2.42 -2.39
C SER A 52 9.92 2.00 -1.33
N ILE A 53 9.74 0.82 -0.75
CA ILE A 53 10.63 0.26 0.28
C ILE A 53 11.91 -0.27 -0.36
N THR A 54 11.78 -1.06 -1.43
CA THR A 54 12.91 -1.73 -2.09
C THR A 54 13.83 -0.77 -2.83
N LEU A 55 13.26 0.26 -3.47
CA LEU A 55 14.01 1.28 -4.20
C LEU A 55 14.37 2.50 -3.33
N ASN A 56 14.02 2.48 -2.04
CA ASN A 56 14.15 3.60 -1.11
C ASN A 56 13.58 4.91 -1.70
N ARG A 57 12.40 4.79 -2.33
CA ARG A 57 11.73 5.85 -3.09
C ARG A 57 10.28 6.03 -2.63
N PRO A 58 10.06 6.76 -1.51
CA PRO A 58 8.70 6.98 -0.96
C PRO A 58 7.78 7.73 -1.94
N ASP A 59 8.36 8.45 -2.90
CA ASP A 59 7.64 9.18 -3.93
C ASP A 59 6.86 8.26 -4.89
N ILE A 60 7.26 6.99 -5.05
CA ILE A 60 6.50 5.99 -5.84
C ILE A 60 5.14 5.72 -5.21
N LEU A 61 5.12 5.41 -3.91
CA LEU A 61 3.88 5.19 -3.16
C LEU A 61 3.04 6.47 -3.10
N GLN A 62 3.70 7.62 -2.89
CA GLN A 62 3.04 8.92 -2.87
C GLN A 62 2.35 9.23 -4.20
N ALA A 63 2.99 8.95 -5.34
CA ALA A 63 2.41 9.17 -6.67
C ALA A 63 1.20 8.26 -6.93
N ALA A 64 1.28 6.98 -6.56
CA ALA A 64 0.16 6.05 -6.69
C ALA A 64 -1.06 6.50 -5.87
N ILE A 65 -0.84 6.83 -4.58
CA ILE A 65 -1.91 7.33 -3.70
C ILE A 65 -2.50 8.63 -4.25
N ARG A 66 -1.67 9.54 -4.76
CA ARG A 66 -2.12 10.81 -5.32
C ARG A 66 -3.11 10.61 -6.47
N GLY A 67 -2.82 9.70 -7.40
CA GLY A 67 -3.72 9.41 -8.52
C GLY A 67 -5.13 9.02 -8.06
N TYR A 68 -5.23 8.09 -7.11
CA TYR A 68 -6.52 7.65 -6.56
C TYR A 68 -7.24 8.74 -5.77
N ILE A 69 -6.52 9.57 -5.02
CA ILE A 69 -7.15 10.67 -4.28
C ILE A 69 -7.65 11.77 -5.23
N GLU A 70 -6.96 12.01 -6.34
CA GLU A 70 -7.42 12.92 -7.40
C GLU A 70 -8.68 12.37 -8.08
N GLU A 71 -8.77 11.06 -8.31
CA GLU A 71 -9.95 10.38 -8.87
C GLU A 71 -11.16 10.43 -7.93
N TYR A 72 -10.99 10.08 -6.64
CA TYR A 72 -12.09 10.01 -5.68
C TYR A 72 -12.46 11.34 -5.04
N GLY A 73 -11.55 12.31 -5.09
CA GLY A 73 -11.69 13.62 -4.49
C GLY A 73 -11.20 13.67 -3.03
N VAL A 74 -10.34 14.65 -2.77
CA VAL A 74 -9.69 14.89 -1.46
C VAL A 74 -10.69 15.00 -0.30
N GLN A 75 -11.89 15.55 -0.52
CA GLN A 75 -12.90 15.70 0.54
C GLN A 75 -13.43 14.35 1.03
N LYS A 76 -13.75 13.44 0.10
CA LYS A 76 -14.27 12.11 0.45
C LYS A 76 -13.22 11.30 1.19
N VAL A 77 -11.98 11.34 0.71
CA VAL A 77 -10.85 10.65 1.34
C VAL A 77 -10.57 11.22 2.72
N GLN A 78 -10.56 12.56 2.88
CA GLN A 78 -10.36 13.18 4.19
C GLN A 78 -11.34 12.65 5.24
N ALA A 79 -12.63 12.53 4.89
CA ALA A 79 -13.67 12.02 5.79
C ALA A 79 -13.45 10.57 6.25
N LYS A 80 -12.60 9.81 5.53
CA LYS A 80 -12.24 8.42 5.82
C LYS A 80 -10.81 8.28 6.36
N THR A 81 -10.16 9.38 6.74
CA THR A 81 -8.81 9.39 7.33
C THR A 81 -8.78 10.14 8.65
N ASN A 82 -7.77 9.86 9.48
CA ASN A 82 -7.50 10.63 10.71
C ASN A 82 -6.71 11.92 10.44
N LEU A 83 -6.57 12.34 9.18
CA LEU A 83 -5.80 13.52 8.83
C LEU A 83 -6.58 14.80 9.13
N LYS A 84 -5.98 15.63 9.96
CA LYS A 84 -6.62 16.79 10.60
C LYS A 84 -7.12 17.87 9.63
N SER A 85 -6.61 17.93 8.40
CA SER A 85 -7.00 19.02 7.47
C SER A 85 -6.72 18.73 6.00
N ARG A 86 -7.51 19.34 5.08
CA ARG A 86 -7.26 19.32 3.62
C ARG A 86 -5.86 19.81 3.26
N PRO A 87 -5.33 20.92 3.82
CA PRO A 87 -3.96 21.34 3.55
C PRO A 87 -2.90 20.29 3.90
N SER A 88 -3.11 19.53 4.98
CA SER A 88 -2.18 18.45 5.36
C SER A 88 -2.15 17.34 4.30
N ILE A 89 -3.28 17.01 3.70
CA ILE A 89 -3.38 16.03 2.61
C ILE A 89 -2.68 16.56 1.37
N TYR A 90 -2.98 17.79 0.93
CA TYR A 90 -2.29 18.38 -0.23
C TYR A 90 -0.78 18.50 -0.03
N LYS A 91 -0.35 18.85 1.18
CA LYS A 91 1.07 18.84 1.54
C LYS A 91 1.64 17.45 1.42
N ALA A 92 0.99 16.42 1.97
CA ALA A 92 1.46 15.04 1.92
C ALA A 92 1.47 14.46 0.49
N LEU A 93 0.62 14.93 -0.41
CA LEU A 93 0.58 14.49 -1.82
C LEU A 93 1.49 15.29 -2.74
N ASN A 94 2.15 16.35 -2.23
CA ASN A 94 3.02 17.18 -3.04
C ASN A 94 4.35 16.46 -3.34
N PRO A 95 4.73 16.25 -4.61
CA PRO A 95 5.97 15.56 -4.99
C PRO A 95 7.24 16.21 -4.44
N LYS A 96 7.19 17.49 -4.08
CA LYS A 96 8.32 18.23 -3.49
C LYS A 96 8.48 18.02 -2.00
N THR A 97 7.60 17.24 -1.37
CA THR A 97 7.61 16.98 0.07
C THR A 97 7.90 15.50 0.32
N SER A 98 8.48 15.20 1.48
CA SER A 98 8.70 13.85 1.95
C SER A 98 7.73 13.56 3.10
N PRO A 99 6.51 13.08 2.83
CA PRO A 99 5.56 12.70 3.88
C PRO A 99 6.08 11.49 4.66
N LYS A 100 5.66 11.38 5.93
CA LYS A 100 5.93 10.16 6.70
C LYS A 100 5.18 8.98 6.07
N PHE A 101 5.79 7.80 6.10
CA PHE A 101 5.18 6.59 5.57
C PHE A 101 3.81 6.31 6.20
N ASP A 102 3.66 6.50 7.51
CA ASP A 102 2.37 6.39 8.22
C ASP A 102 1.29 7.32 7.63
N THR A 103 1.66 8.53 7.22
CA THR A 103 0.72 9.44 6.53
C THR A 103 0.28 8.89 5.17
N LEU A 104 1.19 8.28 4.41
CA LEU A 104 0.85 7.62 3.14
C LEU A 104 -0.07 6.42 3.37
N VAL A 105 0.19 5.59 4.38
CA VAL A 105 -0.66 4.45 4.72
C VAL A 105 -2.08 4.89 5.09
N GLN A 106 -2.22 5.93 5.90
CA GLN A 106 -3.53 6.48 6.25
C GLN A 106 -4.29 6.99 5.02
N LEU A 107 -3.60 7.67 4.10
CA LEU A 107 -4.18 8.15 2.84
C LEU A 107 -4.62 7.01 1.93
N ALA A 108 -3.79 5.97 1.80
CA ALA A 108 -4.14 4.77 1.04
C ALA A 108 -5.40 4.10 1.62
N HIS A 109 -5.45 3.91 2.94
CA HIS A 109 -6.63 3.33 3.62
C HIS A 109 -7.89 4.17 3.39
N GLY A 110 -7.80 5.49 3.49
CA GLY A 110 -8.92 6.38 3.21
C GLY A 110 -9.41 6.25 1.76
N ALA A 111 -8.49 6.18 0.80
CA ALA A 111 -8.82 6.02 -0.61
C ALA A 111 -9.48 4.65 -0.90
N PHE A 112 -9.00 3.56 -0.28
CA PHE A 112 -9.66 2.25 -0.34
C PHE A 112 -11.08 2.29 0.20
N THR A 113 -11.28 2.91 1.35
CA THR A 113 -12.60 3.00 1.98
C THR A 113 -13.59 3.75 1.09
N VAL A 114 -13.14 4.79 0.39
CA VAL A 114 -14.00 5.52 -0.56
C VAL A 114 -14.34 4.67 -1.79
N LYS A 115 -13.39 3.89 -2.30
CA LYS A 115 -13.64 2.95 -3.40
C LYS A 115 -14.70 1.92 -3.00
N THR A 116 -14.53 1.27 -1.85
CA THR A 116 -15.48 0.25 -1.37
C THR A 116 -16.88 0.81 -1.12
N ASP A 117 -16.98 2.02 -0.57
CA ASP A 117 -18.27 2.70 -0.37
C ASP A 117 -18.94 3.02 -1.72
N SER A 118 -18.16 3.36 -2.75
CA SER A 118 -18.69 3.69 -4.07
C SER A 118 -19.21 2.45 -4.82
N GLU A 119 -18.53 1.31 -4.65
CA GLU A 119 -18.94 0.02 -5.23
C GLU A 119 -20.16 -0.58 -4.52
N ALA A 120 -20.35 -0.31 -3.22
CA ALA A 120 -21.51 -0.77 -2.45
C ALA A 120 -22.84 -0.05 -2.80
N HIS A 121 -22.79 1.02 -3.59
CA HIS A 121 -23.95 1.81 -4.02
C HIS A 121 -24.30 1.65 -5.51
N LEU A 122 -23.67 0.68 -6.19
CA LEU A 122 -24.00 0.22 -7.55
C LEU A 122 -24.82 -1.07 -7.49
#